data_AF-A0A0K8J5G7-F1
#
_entry.id   AF-A0A0K8J5G7-F1
#
_cell.length_a   1.000
_cell.length_b   1.000
_cell.length_c   1.000
_cell.angle_alpha   90.00
_cell.angle_beta   90.00
_cell.angle_gamma   90.00
#
_symmetry.space_group_name_H-M   'P 1'
#
loop_
_entity.id
_entity.type
_entity.pdbx_description
1 polymer ?
#
loop_
_entity_poly.entity_id
_entity_poly.type
_entity_poly.pdbx_seq_one_letter_code
_entity_poly.pdbx_strand_id
1 'polypeptide(L)'
;MGRNLKSTHKKFKKEAKKTLYKGLDTKKRKLEPRLTYLEELSSHLSLPPDIIAGAPIITAYGRNEICIENYKGIIEYNDKLVKVQAKSCKICIEGRALNILYFTEDEMKVTGYIKAIYYQ
;
A
#
# COMPACT_ATOMS: atom_id res chain seq x y z
N MET A 1 48.60 -35.49 -6.99
CA MET A 1 47.92 -35.20 -5.71
C MET A 1 47.30 -33.80 -5.78
N GLY A 2 46.00 -33.68 -6.12
CA GLY A 2 45.33 -32.39 -6.24
C GLY A 2 44.90 -31.85 -4.88
N ARG A 3 45.38 -30.67 -4.48
CA ARG A 3 44.91 -29.96 -3.28
C ARG A 3 43.56 -29.30 -3.59
N ASN A 4 42.49 -29.80 -2.98
CA ASN A 4 41.16 -29.18 -3.08
C ASN A 4 41.13 -27.83 -2.35
N LEU A 5 41.01 -26.72 -3.09
CA LEU A 5 40.66 -25.42 -2.53
C LEU A 5 39.19 -25.43 -2.10
N LYS A 6 38.93 -25.60 -0.79
CA LYS A 6 37.58 -25.46 -0.25
C LYS A 6 37.22 -23.98 -0.19
N SER A 7 36.12 -23.61 -0.85
CA SER A 7 35.55 -22.25 -0.83
C SER A 7 35.35 -21.74 0.60
N THR A 8 36.03 -20.66 0.96
CA THR A 8 35.95 -19.98 2.25
C THR A 8 34.63 -19.20 2.45
N HIS A 9 33.77 -19.18 1.44
CA HIS A 9 32.51 -18.44 1.40
C HIS A 9 31.58 -18.74 2.60
N LYS A 10 31.48 -20.00 3.03
CA LYS A 10 30.67 -20.35 4.22
C LYS A 10 31.25 -19.79 5.53
N LYS A 11 32.58 -19.72 5.65
CA LYS A 11 33.28 -19.20 6.83
C LYS A 11 33.17 -17.67 6.87
N PHE A 12 33.42 -17.02 5.73
CA PHE A 12 33.24 -15.57 5.55
C PHE A 12 31.79 -15.13 5.82
N LYS A 13 30.80 -15.85 5.29
CA LYS A 13 29.38 -15.54 5.55
C LYS A 13 29.01 -15.69 7.02
N LYS A 14 29.63 -16.62 7.76
CA LYS A 14 29.39 -16.83 9.20
C LYS A 14 30.08 -15.76 10.06
N GLU A 15 31.28 -15.35 9.67
CA GLU A 15 32.10 -14.36 10.38
C GLU A 15 31.60 -12.92 10.13
N ALA A 16 31.27 -12.58 8.88
CA ALA A 16 30.66 -11.31 8.50
C ALA A 16 29.23 -11.15 9.05
N LYS A 17 28.52 -12.25 9.37
CA LYS A 17 27.22 -12.18 10.04
C LYS A 17 27.30 -11.49 11.40
N LYS A 18 28.44 -11.63 12.10
CA LYS A 18 28.67 -11.04 13.43
C LYS A 18 29.01 -9.55 13.40
N THR A 19 29.51 -9.03 12.28
CA THR A 19 30.00 -7.64 12.15
C THR A 19 29.14 -6.80 11.19
N LEU A 20 28.91 -7.25 9.95
CA LEU A 20 28.16 -6.50 8.92
C LEU A 20 26.64 -6.60 9.07
N TYR A 21 26.12 -7.77 9.40
CA TYR A 21 24.66 -7.99 9.52
C TYR A 21 24.10 -7.73 10.92
N LYS A 22 24.96 -7.31 11.86
CA LYS A 22 24.58 -7.08 13.26
C LYS A 22 23.49 -6.01 13.42
N GLY A 23 23.33 -5.11 12.43
CA GLY A 23 22.25 -4.11 12.36
C GLY A 23 21.08 -4.49 11.42
N LEU A 24 21.20 -5.57 10.66
CA LEU A 24 20.20 -6.02 9.67
C LEU A 24 19.37 -7.21 10.14
N ASP A 25 19.82 -7.94 11.17
CA ASP A 25 19.00 -8.90 11.90
C ASP A 25 17.99 -8.16 12.82
N THR A 26 17.10 -7.37 12.24
CA THR A 26 15.91 -6.81 12.89
C THR A 26 14.83 -7.88 13.02
N LYS A 27 15.16 -8.98 13.69
CA LYS A 27 14.13 -9.88 14.22
C LYS A 27 13.52 -9.19 15.45
N LYS A 28 12.32 -8.62 15.25
CA LYS A 28 11.52 -7.80 16.18
C LYS A 28 11.98 -6.35 16.35
N ARG A 29 11.84 -5.53 15.30
CA ARG A 29 11.28 -4.20 15.59
C ARG A 29 9.85 -4.47 16.06
N LYS A 30 9.53 -4.18 17.33
CA LYS A 30 8.13 -3.88 17.66
C LYS A 30 7.72 -2.86 16.61
N LEU A 31 6.68 -3.17 15.84
CA LEU A 31 5.99 -2.16 15.04
C LEU A 31 5.42 -1.19 16.07
N GLU A 32 6.21 -0.23 16.52
CA GLU A 32 5.71 1.02 17.10
C GLU A 32 4.62 1.47 16.12
N PRO A 33 3.38 1.74 16.57
CA PRO A 33 2.25 1.86 15.67
C PRO A 33 2.61 2.93 14.64
N ARG A 34 2.56 2.60 13.35
CA ARG A 34 2.84 3.57 12.27
C ARG A 34 2.03 4.86 12.47
N LEU A 35 0.88 4.75 13.14
CA LEU A 35 0.02 5.82 13.62
C LEU A 35 0.76 6.79 14.56
N THR A 36 1.43 6.31 15.62
CA THR A 36 2.13 7.17 16.60
C THR A 36 3.21 8.02 15.95
N TYR A 37 3.98 7.45 15.01
CA TYR A 37 4.97 8.22 14.25
C TYR A 37 4.34 9.25 13.30
N LEU A 38 3.20 8.92 12.67
CA LEU A 38 2.47 9.85 11.82
C LEU A 38 1.81 10.96 12.64
N GLU A 39 1.37 10.68 13.87
CA GLU A 39 0.84 11.65 14.83
C GLU A 39 1.93 12.65 15.28
N GLU A 40 3.14 12.16 15.58
CA GLU A 40 4.28 13.03 15.89
C GLU A 40 4.63 13.95 14.71
N LEU A 41 4.76 13.41 13.49
CA LEU A 41 5.02 14.20 12.28
C LEU A 41 3.87 15.18 11.98
N SER A 42 2.63 14.77 12.20
CA SER A 42 1.44 15.61 12.11
C SER A 42 1.54 16.83 13.01
N SER A 43 1.97 16.65 14.26
CA SER A 43 2.16 17.75 15.21
C SER A 43 3.23 18.75 14.75
N HIS A 44 4.34 18.25 14.17
CA HIS A 44 5.43 19.09 13.67
C HIS A 44 5.07 19.86 12.40
N LEU A 45 4.29 19.24 11.51
CA LEU A 45 3.90 19.82 10.22
C LEU A 45 2.56 20.58 10.29
N SER A 46 1.85 20.53 11.42
CA SER A 46 0.48 21.06 11.58
C SER A 46 -0.50 20.53 10.52
N LEU A 47 -0.27 19.32 10.00
CA LEU A 47 -1.12 18.65 9.02
C LEU A 47 -1.85 17.48 9.67
N PRO A 48 -3.11 17.19 9.34
CA PRO A 48 -3.81 16.02 9.83
C PRO A 48 -3.07 14.69 9.53
N PRO A 49 -3.05 13.73 10.46
CA PRO A 49 -2.34 12.45 10.28
C PRO A 49 -2.78 11.68 9.03
N ASP A 50 -4.05 11.76 8.67
CA ASP A 50 -4.63 11.05 7.53
C ASP A 50 -4.12 11.57 6.18
N ILE A 51 -3.80 12.87 6.10
CA ILE A 51 -3.18 13.48 4.92
C ILE A 51 -1.75 12.93 4.76
N ILE A 52 -0.98 12.87 5.85
CA ILE A 52 0.38 12.32 5.84
C ILE A 52 0.35 10.80 5.57
N ALA A 53 -0.67 10.11 6.05
CA ALA A 53 -0.87 8.68 5.81
C ALA A 53 -1.24 8.36 4.35
N GLY A 54 -1.72 9.36 3.59
CA GLY A 54 -2.28 9.19 2.25
C GLY A 54 -3.55 8.36 2.29
N ALA A 55 -4.49 8.72 3.18
CA ALA A 55 -5.80 8.09 3.25
C ALA A 55 -6.51 8.19 1.89
N PRO A 56 -7.26 7.15 1.47
CA PRO A 56 -8.02 7.21 0.25
C PRO A 56 -9.09 8.30 0.32
N ILE A 57 -9.24 9.04 -0.78
CA ILE A 57 -10.31 10.02 -0.94
C ILE A 57 -11.25 9.48 -2.00
N ILE A 58 -12.54 9.44 -1.67
CA ILE A 58 -13.60 8.97 -2.56
C ILE A 58 -14.59 10.10 -2.74
N THR A 59 -14.71 10.60 -3.97
CA THR A 59 -15.66 11.65 -4.33
C THR A 59 -16.72 11.05 -5.24
N ALA A 60 -17.99 11.08 -4.83
CA ALA A 60 -19.09 10.49 -5.59
C ALA A 60 -20.01 11.58 -6.16
N TYR A 61 -20.33 11.49 -7.45
CA TYR A 61 -21.27 12.38 -8.14
C TYR A 61 -22.53 11.58 -8.50
N GLY A 62 -23.56 11.73 -7.65
CA GLY A 62 -24.78 10.94 -7.76
C GLY A 62 -24.53 9.44 -7.61
N ARG A 63 -25.21 8.63 -8.41
CA ARG A 63 -25.02 7.17 -8.49
C ARG A 63 -24.34 6.76 -9.80
N ASN A 64 -23.65 7.70 -10.44
CA ASN A 64 -23.28 7.61 -11.84
C ASN A 64 -21.76 7.58 -12.00
N GLU A 65 -21.06 8.17 -11.03
CA GLU A 65 -19.66 8.50 -11.13
C GLU A 65 -19.00 8.55 -9.73
N ILE A 66 -17.79 8.02 -9.64
CA ILE A 66 -16.89 8.13 -8.49
C ILE A 66 -15.48 8.49 -8.99
N CYS A 67 -14.80 9.38 -8.29
CA CYS A 67 -13.35 9.55 -8.35
C CYS A 67 -12.70 8.97 -7.09
N ILE A 68 -11.57 8.28 -7.27
CA ILE A 68 -10.77 7.66 -6.20
C ILE A 68 -9.34 8.19 -6.30
N GLU A 69 -8.83 8.74 -5.22
CA GLU A 69 -7.44 9.20 -5.10
C GLU A 69 -6.67 8.34 -4.09
N ASN A 70 -5.34 8.50 -4.05
CA ASN A 70 -4.45 7.79 -3.12
C ASN A 70 -4.56 6.25 -3.19
N TYR A 71 -4.84 5.74 -4.39
CA TYR A 71 -4.88 4.31 -4.64
C TYR A 71 -3.49 3.78 -5.07
N LYS A 72 -3.28 2.48 -4.89
CA LYS A 72 -2.08 1.75 -5.32
C LYS A 72 -2.31 0.97 -6.61
N GLY A 73 -3.53 0.50 -6.83
CA GLY A 73 -3.89 -0.26 -8.02
C GLY A 73 -5.25 -0.94 -7.93
N ILE A 74 -5.69 -1.49 -9.04
CA ILE A 74 -6.92 -2.28 -9.17
C ILE A 74 -6.64 -3.71 -8.71
N ILE A 75 -7.51 -4.27 -7.87
CA ILE A 75 -7.46 -5.67 -7.42
C ILE A 75 -8.38 -6.53 -8.29
N GLU A 76 -9.59 -6.06 -8.54
CA GLU A 76 -10.62 -6.78 -9.28
C GLU A 76 -11.49 -5.77 -10.02
N TYR A 77 -11.85 -6.07 -11.27
CA TYR A 77 -12.70 -5.21 -12.06
C TYR A 77 -13.58 -6.03 -13.02
N ASN A 78 -14.88 -5.78 -12.97
CA ASN A 78 -15.88 -6.23 -13.92
C ASN A 78 -17.06 -5.24 -13.95
N ASP A 79 -18.10 -5.55 -14.70
CA ASP A 79 -19.29 -4.71 -14.87
C ASP A 79 -20.13 -4.52 -13.58
N LYS A 80 -19.84 -5.26 -12.51
CA LYS A 80 -20.59 -5.26 -11.24
C LYS A 80 -19.75 -4.88 -10.03
N LEU A 81 -18.43 -5.01 -10.09
CA LEU A 81 -17.51 -4.75 -9.00
C LEU A 81 -16.23 -4.09 -9.49
N VAL A 82 -15.86 -2.97 -8.86
CA VAL A 82 -14.52 -2.38 -8.91
C VAL A 82 -13.93 -2.46 -7.51
N LYS A 83 -12.82 -3.19 -7.36
CA LYS A 83 -12.10 -3.34 -6.09
C LYS A 83 -10.70 -2.74 -6.24
N VAL A 84 -10.36 -1.81 -5.36
CA VAL A 84 -9.14 -1.01 -5.43
C VAL A 84 -8.33 -1.17 -4.14
N GLN A 85 -7.02 -1.31 -4.27
CA GLN A 85 -6.09 -1.29 -3.14
C GLN A 85 -5.70 0.16 -2.85
N ALA A 86 -5.99 0.67 -1.66
CA ALA A 86 -5.45 1.94 -1.16
C ALA A 86 -4.21 1.72 -0.28
N LYS A 87 -3.61 2.80 0.24
CA LYS A 87 -2.46 2.68 1.16
C LYS A 87 -2.80 1.95 2.46
N SER A 88 -3.97 2.21 3.03
CA SER A 88 -4.41 1.73 4.34
C SER A 88 -5.51 0.66 4.32
N CYS A 89 -6.28 0.54 3.24
CA CYS A 89 -7.42 -0.37 3.15
C CYS A 89 -7.71 -0.80 1.71
N LYS A 90 -8.75 -1.62 1.51
CA LYS A 90 -9.35 -1.86 0.19
C LYS A 90 -10.65 -1.08 0.07
N ILE A 91 -10.98 -0.67 -1.14
CA ILE A 91 -12.22 0.02 -1.49
C ILE A 91 -12.97 -0.86 -2.47
N CYS A 92 -14.24 -1.10 -2.18
CA CYS A 92 -15.14 -1.88 -3.04
C CYS A 92 -16.28 -0.99 -3.51
N ILE A 93 -16.50 -0.97 -4.82
CA ILE A 93 -17.60 -0.28 -5.48
C ILE A 93 -18.44 -1.34 -6.19
N GLU A 94 -19.66 -1.54 -5.72
CA GLU A 94 -20.63 -2.46 -6.32
C GLU A 94 -21.67 -1.72 -7.14
N GLY A 95 -22.08 -2.32 -8.26
CA GLY A 95 -22.96 -1.65 -9.20
C GLY A 95 -23.40 -2.48 -10.39
N ARG A 96 -23.77 -1.78 -11.46
CA ARG A 96 -24.10 -2.34 -12.77
C ARG A 96 -23.49 -1.47 -13.87
N ALA A 97 -23.02 -2.10 -14.93
CA ALA A 97 -22.33 -1.43 -16.04
C ALA A 97 -21.20 -0.50 -15.53
N LEU A 98 -20.47 -0.96 -14.51
CA LEU A 98 -19.31 -0.24 -14.00
C LEU A 98 -18.23 -0.19 -15.07
N ASN A 99 -17.72 1.02 -15.30
CA ASN A 99 -16.65 1.28 -16.25
C ASN A 99 -15.60 2.22 -15.68
N ILE A 100 -14.34 1.81 -15.69
CA ILE A 100 -13.22 2.70 -15.34
C ILE A 100 -12.95 3.58 -16.57
N LEU A 101 -13.30 4.86 -16.47
CA LEU A 101 -13.15 5.83 -17.57
C LEU A 101 -11.67 6.19 -17.79
N TYR A 102 -10.91 6.35 -16.70
CA TYR A 102 -9.46 6.49 -16.70
C TYR A 102 -8.88 6.05 -15.36
N PHE A 103 -7.59 5.69 -15.37
CA PHE A 103 -6.80 5.46 -14.18
C PHE A 103 -5.41 6.07 -14.40
N THR A 104 -5.05 7.05 -13.58
CA THR A 104 -3.74 7.72 -13.59
C THR A 104 -3.08 7.57 -12.23
N GLU A 105 -1.82 7.94 -12.08
CA GLU A 105 -1.14 7.82 -10.76
C GLU A 105 -1.86 8.61 -9.64
N ASP A 106 -2.51 9.71 -10.01
CA ASP A 106 -3.16 10.62 -9.06
C ASP A 106 -4.60 10.19 -8.74
N GLU A 107 -5.39 9.83 -9.77
CA GLU A 107 -6.81 9.53 -9.59
C GLU A 107 -7.35 8.46 -10.56
N MET A 108 -8.45 7.83 -10.16
CA MET A 108 -9.22 6.89 -10.95
C MET A 108 -10.67 7.33 -11.01
N LYS A 109 -11.25 7.36 -12.20
CA LYS A 109 -12.67 7.65 -12.40
C LYS A 109 -13.45 6.42 -12.81
N VAL A 110 -14.45 6.07 -12.01
CA VAL A 110 -15.39 4.98 -12.23
C VAL A 110 -16.73 5.56 -12.59
N THR A 111 -17.35 5.03 -13.64
CA THR A 111 -18.69 5.40 -14.12
C THR A 111 -19.59 4.17 -14.12
N GLY A 112 -20.91 4.36 -14.18
CA GLY A 112 -21.90 3.27 -14.19
C GLY A 112 -22.98 3.49 -13.14
N TYR A 113 -23.83 2.49 -12.89
CA TYR A 113 -24.83 2.58 -11.81
C TYR A 113 -24.23 2.08 -10.50
N ILE A 114 -24.08 2.97 -9.53
CA ILE A 114 -23.42 2.71 -8.25
C ILE A 114 -24.45 2.35 -7.20
N LYS A 115 -24.32 1.14 -6.65
CA LYS A 115 -25.20 0.59 -5.62
C LYS A 115 -24.62 0.79 -4.22
N ALA A 116 -23.34 0.51 -4.05
CA ALA A 116 -22.68 0.58 -2.75
C ALA A 116 -21.20 0.91 -2.89
N ILE A 117 -20.66 1.60 -1.88
CA ILE A 117 -19.25 1.88 -1.68
C ILE A 117 -18.92 1.49 -0.25
N TYR A 118 -17.92 0.64 -0.05
CA TYR A 118 -17.52 0.21 1.29
C TYR A 118 -16.03 -0.11 1.37
N TYR A 119 -15.48 0.01 2.57
CA TYR A 119 -14.12 -0.39 2.88
C TYR A 119 -14.05 -1.86 3.26
N GLN A 120 -12.96 -2.52 2.86
CA GLN A 120 -12.63 -3.91 3.20
C GLN A 120 -11.22 -4.01 3.79
#